data_AF-A0A3N5SSI8-F1
#
_entry.id   AF-A0A3N5SSI8-F1
#
_cell.length_a   1.000
_cell.length_b   1.000
_cell.length_c   1.000
_cell.angle_alpha   90.00
_cell.angle_beta   90.00
_cell.angle_gamma   90.00
#
_symmetry.space_group_name_H-M   'P 1'
#
loop_
_entity.id
_entity.type
_entity.pdbx_description
1 polymer ?
#
loop_
_entity_poly.entity_id
_entity_poly.type
_entity_poly.pdbx_seq_one_letter_code
_entity_poly.pdbx_strand_id
1 'polypeptide(L)'
;MKNIIQLESMDYTSGKISSLKKERDICVVFSTFGEREAELIHHKIALLRKEAGNLIDRIILSHRRQSDVEDRTELRAKEAWSGVEIVICNSLSVPDMGIERGKGADMRRTLYAIGTGTGLSKNARDSVIVFLDADVLTQYFSAHFVYGLAGAVLEGCDFAKASFWRGLGRVKKFVAQPLFSSIDHPAIRDLGSLAYPLSGEVAGTFELFSSVSFWQMYG
;
A
#
# COMPACT_ATOMS: atom_id res chain seq x y z
N MET A 1 2.34 2.31 26.67
CA MET A 1 3.47 2.20 25.72
C MET A 1 2.91 1.83 24.37
N LYS A 2 3.30 2.53 23.30
CA LYS A 2 3.01 2.07 21.94
C LYS A 2 4.08 1.03 21.60
N ASN A 3 3.69 -0.21 21.36
CA ASN A 3 4.63 -1.29 21.10
C ASN A 3 4.96 -1.31 19.61
N ILE A 4 6.18 -0.92 19.24
CA ILE A 4 6.75 -1.25 17.93
C ILE A 4 7.39 -2.63 18.05
N ILE A 5 6.95 -3.56 17.21
CA ILE A 5 7.49 -4.93 17.16
C ILE A 5 8.08 -5.19 15.77
N GLN A 6 9.12 -6.01 15.72
CA GLN A 6 9.69 -6.50 14.47
C GLN A 6 9.17 -7.92 14.22
N LEU A 7 8.74 -8.16 12.99
CA LEU A 7 8.16 -9.42 12.54
C LEU A 7 8.85 -9.82 11.23
N GLU A 8 9.15 -11.10 11.08
CA GLU A 8 9.77 -11.61 9.86
C GLU A 8 8.68 -11.96 8.84
N SER A 9 8.79 -11.44 7.61
CA SER A 9 7.77 -11.70 6.58
C SER A 9 7.65 -13.19 6.24
N MET A 10 8.72 -13.96 6.44
CA MET A 10 8.77 -15.40 6.21
C MET A 10 7.89 -16.21 7.18
N ASP A 11 7.57 -15.65 8.35
CA ASP A 11 6.67 -16.29 9.31
C ASP A 11 5.22 -16.32 8.81
N TYR A 12 4.90 -15.51 7.81
CA TYR A 12 3.57 -15.40 7.20
C TYR A 12 3.49 -16.21 5.91
N THR A 13 3.28 -17.51 6.07
CA THR A 13 2.98 -18.40 4.93
C THR A 13 1.55 -18.19 4.43
N SER A 14 1.28 -18.62 3.19
CA SER A 14 -0.08 -18.62 2.61
C SER A 14 -1.11 -19.30 3.53
N GLY A 15 -0.75 -20.44 4.15
CA GLY A 15 -1.62 -21.14 5.11
C GLY A 15 -1.89 -20.34 6.39
N LYS A 16 -0.86 -19.67 6.94
CA LYS A 16 -1.02 -18.80 8.11
C LYS A 16 -1.95 -17.64 7.78
N ILE A 17 -1.75 -16.97 6.65
CA ILE A 17 -2.61 -15.86 6.20
C ILE A 17 -4.04 -16.32 5.97
N SER A 18 -4.25 -17.48 5.34
CA SER A 18 -5.59 -18.05 5.18
C SER A 18 -6.30 -18.24 6.54
N SER A 19 -5.60 -18.77 7.55
CA SER A 19 -6.15 -18.98 8.89
C SER A 19 -6.46 -17.68 9.64
N LEU A 20 -5.63 -16.65 9.43
CA LEU A 20 -5.78 -15.35 10.06
C LEU A 20 -6.88 -14.52 9.40
N LYS A 21 -6.99 -14.58 8.07
CA LYS A 21 -7.91 -13.76 7.26
C LYS A 21 -9.36 -13.89 7.73
N LYS A 22 -9.86 -15.12 7.92
CA LYS A 22 -11.26 -15.40 8.31
C LYS A 22 -12.24 -14.64 7.40
N GLU A 23 -13.13 -13.82 7.96
CA GLU A 23 -14.11 -13.00 7.22
C GLU A 23 -13.58 -11.61 6.82
N ARG A 24 -12.28 -11.33 7.06
CA ARG A 24 -11.65 -10.05 6.73
C ARG A 24 -11.13 -10.05 5.30
N ASP A 25 -11.14 -8.89 4.68
CA ASP A 25 -10.70 -8.67 3.30
C ASP A 25 -9.26 -8.15 3.25
N ILE A 26 -8.51 -8.56 2.23
CA ILE A 26 -7.20 -8.02 1.87
C ILE A 26 -7.33 -7.31 0.52
N CYS A 27 -7.17 -5.99 0.55
CA CYS A 27 -7.16 -5.12 -0.63
C CYS A 27 -5.73 -4.64 -0.90
N VAL A 28 -5.20 -4.97 -2.07
CA VAL A 28 -3.87 -4.51 -2.51
C VAL A 28 -4.02 -3.31 -3.42
N VAL A 29 -3.24 -2.26 -3.17
CA VAL A 29 -3.25 -1.01 -3.93
C VAL A 29 -1.87 -0.77 -4.54
N PHE A 30 -1.81 -0.60 -5.87
CA PHE A 30 -0.63 -0.11 -6.57
C PHE A 30 -0.81 1.35 -6.98
N SER A 31 0.09 2.23 -6.56
CA SER A 31 0.10 3.64 -6.97
C SER A 31 1.00 3.85 -8.18
N THR A 32 0.48 4.50 -9.23
CA THR A 32 1.18 4.69 -10.51
C THR A 32 0.92 6.08 -11.11
N PHE A 33 1.85 6.55 -11.94
CA PHE A 33 1.71 7.80 -12.68
C PHE A 33 2.24 7.63 -14.11
N GLY A 34 1.34 7.78 -15.10
CA GLY A 34 1.67 7.56 -16.50
C GLY A 34 2.01 6.12 -16.84
N GLU A 35 2.78 5.93 -17.91
CA GLU A 35 2.96 4.61 -18.54
C GLU A 35 4.27 3.89 -18.18
N ARG A 36 5.14 4.53 -17.39
CA ARG A 36 6.51 4.04 -17.17
C ARG A 36 6.54 2.66 -16.52
N GLU A 37 5.66 2.40 -15.57
CA GLU A 37 5.60 1.14 -14.82
C GLU A 37 4.60 0.12 -15.40
N ALA A 38 4.04 0.34 -16.61
CA ALA A 38 2.99 -0.51 -17.19
C ALA A 38 3.36 -2.01 -17.21
N GLU A 39 4.58 -2.34 -17.64
CA GLU A 39 5.06 -3.73 -17.67
C GLU A 39 5.30 -4.29 -16.26
N LEU A 40 5.77 -3.48 -15.32
CA LEU A 40 5.97 -3.91 -13.94
C LEU A 40 4.63 -4.23 -13.28
N ILE A 41 3.61 -3.38 -13.51
CA ILE A 41 2.26 -3.60 -13.00
C ILE A 41 1.67 -4.91 -13.53
N HIS A 42 1.76 -5.15 -14.84
CA HIS A 42 1.29 -6.41 -15.41
C HIS A 42 1.93 -7.62 -14.71
N HIS A 43 3.27 -7.64 -14.63
CA HIS A 43 3.99 -8.75 -14.01
C HIS A 43 3.64 -8.93 -12.54
N LYS A 44 3.53 -7.83 -11.77
CA LYS A 44 3.22 -7.88 -10.35
C LYS A 44 1.82 -8.40 -10.08
N ILE A 45 0.82 -7.92 -10.83
CA ILE A 45 -0.57 -8.38 -10.68
C ILE A 45 -0.66 -9.86 -11.06
N ALA A 46 -0.08 -10.27 -12.18
CA ALA A 46 -0.06 -11.67 -12.60
C ALA A 46 0.63 -12.56 -11.56
N LEU A 47 1.74 -12.10 -10.98
CA LEU A 47 2.46 -12.83 -9.93
C LEU A 47 1.63 -12.96 -8.65
N LEU A 48 1.01 -11.88 -8.17
CA LEU A 48 0.15 -11.92 -6.98
C LEU A 48 -1.05 -12.84 -7.20
N ARG A 49 -1.67 -12.82 -8.38
CA ARG A 49 -2.76 -13.76 -8.70
C ARG A 49 -2.30 -15.21 -8.74
N LYS A 50 -1.09 -15.48 -9.25
CA LYS A 50 -0.50 -16.81 -9.28
C LYS A 50 -0.16 -17.33 -7.88
N GLU A 51 0.45 -16.51 -7.03
CA GLU A 51 0.98 -16.93 -5.73
C GLU A 51 -0.04 -16.84 -4.59
N ALA A 52 -0.83 -15.77 -4.53
CA ALA A 52 -1.78 -15.53 -3.45
C ALA A 52 -3.24 -15.84 -3.84
N GLY A 53 -3.58 -15.79 -5.13
CA GLY A 53 -4.91 -16.14 -5.62
C GLY A 53 -6.02 -15.45 -4.82
N ASN A 54 -6.93 -16.24 -4.26
CA ASN A 54 -8.10 -15.77 -3.53
C ASN A 54 -7.80 -15.28 -2.09
N LEU A 55 -6.54 -15.32 -1.64
CA LEU A 55 -6.17 -14.61 -0.42
C LEU A 55 -6.28 -13.09 -0.59
N ILE A 56 -6.07 -12.59 -1.81
CA ILE A 56 -6.28 -11.18 -2.16
C ILE A 56 -7.67 -11.06 -2.77
N ASP A 57 -8.54 -10.31 -2.09
CA ASP A 57 -9.94 -10.10 -2.52
C ASP A 57 -10.00 -9.07 -3.64
N ARG A 58 -9.21 -8.00 -3.51
CA ARG A 58 -9.24 -6.86 -4.42
C ARG A 58 -7.84 -6.40 -4.76
N ILE A 59 -7.64 -6.04 -6.02
CA ILE A 59 -6.44 -5.34 -6.48
C ILE A 59 -6.92 -4.05 -7.13
N ILE A 60 -6.43 -2.92 -6.61
CA ILE A 60 -6.76 -1.59 -7.08
C ILE A 60 -5.52 -0.94 -7.68
N LEU A 61 -5.65 -0.48 -8.91
CA LEU A 61 -4.69 0.41 -9.53
C LEU A 61 -5.08 1.86 -9.22
N SER A 62 -4.39 2.46 -8.25
CA SER A 62 -4.43 3.89 -7.96
C SER A 62 -3.60 4.61 -9.02
N HIS A 63 -4.27 5.14 -10.04
CA HIS A 63 -3.62 5.60 -11.26
C HIS A 63 -3.80 7.10 -11.47
N ARG A 64 -2.72 7.77 -11.86
CA ARG A 64 -2.76 9.13 -12.38
C ARG A 64 -2.39 9.11 -13.86
N ARG A 65 -3.31 9.57 -14.70
CA ARG A 65 -3.07 9.68 -16.14
C ARG A 65 -2.27 10.92 -16.48
N GLN A 66 -1.55 10.89 -17.59
CA GLN A 66 -0.93 12.09 -18.18
C GLN A 66 -1.85 12.80 -19.18
N SER A 67 -2.90 12.12 -19.67
CA SER A 67 -3.90 12.64 -20.60
C SER A 67 -5.30 12.17 -20.22
N ASP A 68 -6.32 12.57 -20.99
CA ASP A 68 -7.70 12.08 -20.79
C ASP A 68 -7.94 10.69 -21.40
N VAL A 69 -6.98 10.17 -22.16
CA VAL A 69 -7.03 8.84 -22.77
C VAL A 69 -6.62 7.78 -21.74
N GLU A 70 -7.15 6.57 -21.88
CA GLU A 70 -6.70 5.41 -21.08
C GLU A 70 -5.21 5.14 -21.33
N ASP A 71 -4.43 5.12 -20.24
CA ASP A 71 -2.99 4.90 -20.30
C ASP A 71 -2.71 3.40 -20.46
N ARG A 72 -1.59 3.06 -21.10
CA ARG A 72 -1.11 1.67 -21.26
C ARG A 72 -1.01 0.93 -19.92
N THR A 73 -0.72 1.62 -18.82
CA THR A 73 -0.67 1.01 -17.47
C THR A 73 -2.01 0.38 -17.08
N GLU A 74 -3.14 0.99 -17.45
CA GLU A 74 -4.48 0.49 -17.15
C GLU A 74 -4.79 -0.76 -17.97
N LEU A 75 -4.50 -0.72 -19.27
CA LEU A 75 -4.65 -1.86 -20.17
C LEU A 75 -3.84 -3.06 -19.69
N ARG A 76 -2.56 -2.83 -19.37
CA ARG A 76 -1.64 -3.87 -18.89
C ARG A 76 -2.07 -4.44 -17.53
N ALA A 77 -2.68 -3.64 -16.66
CA ALA A 77 -3.26 -4.13 -15.41
C ALA A 77 -4.47 -5.05 -15.66
N LYS A 78 -5.40 -4.65 -16.54
CA LYS A 78 -6.58 -5.44 -16.92
C LYS A 78 -6.22 -6.73 -17.65
N GLU A 79 -5.18 -6.69 -18.49
CA GLU A 79 -4.64 -7.88 -19.17
C GLU A 79 -4.07 -8.90 -18.16
N ALA A 80 -3.39 -8.43 -17.11
CA ALA A 80 -2.87 -9.30 -16.06
C ALA A 80 -3.99 -9.93 -15.22
N TRP A 81 -5.03 -9.15 -14.91
CA TRP A 81 -6.24 -9.66 -14.28
C TRP A 81 -7.43 -8.75 -14.57
N SER A 82 -8.48 -9.30 -15.18
CA SER A 82 -9.68 -8.53 -15.56
C SER A 82 -10.47 -7.99 -14.37
N GLY A 83 -10.24 -8.52 -13.16
CA GLY A 83 -10.85 -8.06 -11.92
C GLY A 83 -10.14 -6.88 -11.26
N VAL A 84 -9.09 -6.31 -11.87
CA VAL A 84 -8.42 -5.12 -11.34
C VAL A 84 -9.37 -3.93 -11.39
N GLU A 85 -9.58 -3.30 -10.24
CA GLU A 85 -10.28 -2.03 -10.15
C GLU A 85 -9.32 -0.89 -10.45
N ILE A 86 -9.78 0.14 -11.16
CA ILE A 86 -8.94 1.28 -11.53
C ILE A 86 -9.55 2.55 -10.94
N VAL A 87 -8.76 3.25 -10.15
CA VAL A 87 -9.10 4.56 -9.58
C VAL A 87 -8.27 5.63 -10.25
N ILE A 88 -8.90 6.45 -11.10
CA ILE A 88 -8.26 7.58 -11.78
C ILE A 88 -8.20 8.78 -10.82
N CYS A 89 -7.06 8.94 -10.16
CA CYS A 89 -6.90 9.85 -9.03
C CYS A 89 -7.00 11.33 -9.44
N ASN A 90 -6.53 11.71 -10.63
CA ASN A 90 -6.60 13.10 -11.09
C ASN A 90 -7.97 13.51 -11.64
N SER A 91 -8.93 12.59 -11.78
CA SER A 91 -10.34 12.90 -12.12
C SER A 91 -11.31 12.66 -10.97
N LEU A 92 -10.92 11.91 -9.94
CA LEU A 92 -11.75 11.64 -8.77
C LEU A 92 -11.81 12.85 -7.83
N SER A 93 -12.98 13.48 -7.75
CA SER A 93 -13.26 14.52 -6.78
C SER A 93 -13.52 13.92 -5.39
N VAL A 94 -12.83 14.44 -4.37
CA VAL A 94 -13.03 14.08 -2.97
C VAL A 94 -13.45 15.36 -2.23
N PRO A 95 -14.59 15.36 -1.51
CA PRO A 95 -15.00 16.51 -0.71
C PRO A 95 -13.87 16.84 0.26
N ASP A 96 -13.48 18.12 0.35
CA ASP A 96 -12.38 18.69 1.17
C ASP A 96 -10.95 18.65 0.58
N MET A 97 -10.70 17.91 -0.52
CA MET A 97 -9.34 17.81 -1.10
C MET A 97 -9.00 18.91 -2.10
N GLY A 98 -9.99 19.59 -2.69
CA GLY A 98 -9.75 20.54 -3.78
C GLY A 98 -8.79 20.01 -4.85
N ILE A 99 -7.72 20.77 -5.12
CA ILE A 99 -6.72 20.49 -6.16
C ILE A 99 -5.45 19.77 -5.65
N GLU A 100 -5.48 19.16 -4.47
CA GLU A 100 -4.33 18.46 -3.90
C GLU A 100 -3.76 17.37 -4.82
N ARG A 101 -2.43 17.27 -4.86
CA ARG A 101 -1.68 16.39 -5.77
C ARG A 101 -0.57 15.63 -5.03
N GLY A 102 -0.06 14.61 -5.72
CA GLY A 102 1.06 13.80 -5.26
C GLY A 102 0.62 12.44 -4.71
N LYS A 103 1.58 11.62 -4.31
CA LYS A 103 1.35 10.24 -3.91
C LYS A 103 0.39 10.15 -2.72
N GLY A 104 0.57 10.97 -1.69
CA GLY A 104 -0.33 10.95 -0.54
C GLY A 104 -1.76 11.40 -0.88
N ALA A 105 -1.93 12.34 -1.81
CA ALA A 105 -3.26 12.69 -2.33
C ALA A 105 -3.90 11.52 -3.08
N ASP A 106 -3.15 10.83 -3.94
CA ASP A 106 -3.65 9.65 -4.68
C ASP A 106 -4.05 8.51 -3.73
N MET A 107 -3.25 8.26 -2.68
CA MET A 107 -3.59 7.31 -1.62
C MET A 107 -4.91 7.67 -0.94
N ARG A 108 -5.08 8.94 -0.56
CA ARG A 108 -6.34 9.42 0.06
C ARG A 108 -7.54 9.30 -0.88
N ARG A 109 -7.40 9.67 -2.15
CA ARG A 109 -8.46 9.52 -3.17
C ARG A 109 -8.84 8.06 -3.36
N THR A 110 -7.86 7.16 -3.33
CA THR A 110 -8.09 5.73 -3.41
C THR A 110 -8.89 5.21 -2.21
N LEU A 111 -8.56 5.65 -0.99
CA LEU A 111 -9.33 5.30 0.21
C LEU A 111 -10.76 5.84 0.14
N TYR A 112 -10.95 7.06 -0.36
CA TYR A 112 -12.29 7.60 -0.59
C TYR A 112 -13.09 6.76 -1.59
N ALA A 113 -12.47 6.35 -2.71
CA ALA A 113 -13.12 5.46 -3.68
C ALA A 113 -13.48 4.11 -3.07
N ILE A 114 -12.60 3.54 -2.25
CA ILE A 114 -12.86 2.30 -1.52
C ILE A 114 -14.06 2.48 -0.57
N GLY A 115 -14.07 3.56 0.21
CA GLY A 115 -15.10 3.87 1.21
C GLY A 115 -16.48 4.20 0.65
N THR A 116 -16.53 4.78 -0.55
CA THR A 116 -17.79 5.19 -1.22
C THR A 116 -18.27 4.18 -2.27
N GLY A 117 -17.41 3.24 -2.67
CA GLY A 117 -17.73 2.17 -3.61
C GLY A 117 -18.44 0.98 -2.97
N THR A 118 -18.68 -0.04 -3.79
CA THR A 118 -19.21 -1.33 -3.37
C THR A 118 -18.06 -2.31 -3.07
N GLY A 119 -18.25 -3.25 -2.14
CA GLY A 119 -17.28 -4.33 -1.89
C GLY A 119 -16.26 -4.09 -0.76
N LEU A 120 -16.51 -3.15 0.15
CA LEU A 120 -15.93 -3.20 1.50
C LEU A 120 -16.74 -4.15 2.36
N SER A 121 -16.08 -4.85 3.30
CA SER A 121 -16.76 -5.48 4.42
C SER A 121 -17.66 -4.47 5.15
N LYS A 122 -18.74 -4.96 5.77
CA LYS A 122 -19.69 -4.11 6.53
C LYS A 122 -19.01 -3.32 7.64
N ASN A 123 -17.83 -3.74 8.08
CA ASN A 123 -17.05 -3.11 9.12
C ASN A 123 -15.66 -2.71 8.58
N ALA A 124 -15.33 -1.42 8.69
CA ALA A 124 -14.07 -0.84 8.23
C ALA A 124 -12.82 -1.48 8.88
N ARG A 125 -12.95 -2.10 10.06
CA ARG A 125 -11.87 -2.86 10.72
C ARG A 125 -11.53 -4.16 10.03
N ASP A 126 -12.49 -4.72 9.32
CA ASP A 126 -12.38 -6.03 8.68
C ASP A 126 -11.80 -5.92 7.26
N SER A 127 -11.33 -4.74 6.84
CA SER A 127 -10.65 -4.56 5.56
C SER A 127 -9.22 -4.10 5.79
N VAL A 128 -8.26 -4.93 5.40
CA VAL A 128 -6.83 -4.64 5.42
C VAL A 128 -6.42 -4.05 4.07
N ILE A 129 -5.91 -2.83 4.09
CA ILE A 129 -5.39 -2.15 2.89
C ILE A 129 -3.88 -2.31 2.86
N VAL A 130 -3.34 -2.79 1.76
CA VAL A 130 -1.91 -2.97 1.53
C VAL A 130 -1.49 -2.09 0.36
N PHE A 131 -0.74 -1.02 0.62
CA PHE A 131 -0.13 -0.21 -0.43
C PHE A 131 1.22 -0.82 -0.83
N LEU A 132 1.45 -0.94 -2.14
CA LEU A 132 2.70 -1.44 -2.72
C LEU A 132 3.19 -0.50 -3.82
N ASP A 133 4.51 -0.29 -3.88
CA ASP A 133 5.10 0.53 -4.92
C ASP A 133 5.11 -0.20 -6.28
N ALA A 134 4.74 0.52 -7.33
CA ALA A 134 4.72 0.01 -8.70
C ALA A 134 6.12 -0.21 -9.29
N ASP A 135 7.15 0.44 -8.76
CA ASP A 135 8.51 0.48 -9.32
C ASP A 135 9.50 -0.54 -8.71
N VAL A 136 9.10 -1.32 -7.70
CA VAL A 136 9.90 -2.45 -7.20
C VAL A 136 10.18 -3.43 -8.34
N LEU A 137 11.45 -3.79 -8.56
CA LEU A 137 11.84 -4.73 -9.61
C LEU A 137 11.25 -6.12 -9.34
N THR A 138 10.82 -6.81 -10.40
CA THR A 138 10.14 -8.11 -10.32
C THR A 138 10.96 -9.18 -9.60
N GLN A 139 12.29 -9.19 -9.74
CA GLN A 139 13.19 -10.14 -9.06
C GLN A 139 13.21 -10.02 -7.53
N TYR A 140 12.75 -8.89 -6.98
CA TYR A 140 12.66 -8.64 -5.54
C TYR A 140 11.22 -8.61 -5.03
N PHE A 141 10.24 -8.82 -5.91
CA PHE A 141 8.83 -8.71 -5.57
C PHE A 141 8.15 -10.08 -5.65
N SER A 142 7.40 -10.44 -4.60
CA SER A 142 6.51 -11.60 -4.61
C SER A 142 5.40 -11.42 -3.57
N ALA A 143 4.51 -12.41 -3.42
CA ALA A 143 3.41 -12.37 -2.46
C ALA A 143 3.84 -12.21 -0.99
N HIS A 144 5.13 -12.44 -0.66
CA HIS A 144 5.67 -12.22 0.69
C HIS A 144 5.44 -10.80 1.22
N PHE A 145 5.42 -9.78 0.35
CA PHE A 145 5.07 -8.42 0.75
C PHE A 145 3.65 -8.35 1.30
N VAL A 146 2.69 -8.91 0.56
CA VAL A 146 1.28 -8.94 0.97
C VAL A 146 1.12 -9.78 2.23
N TYR A 147 1.76 -10.95 2.30
CA TYR A 147 1.65 -11.82 3.47
C TYR A 147 2.22 -11.19 4.73
N GLY A 148 3.44 -10.67 4.69
CA GLY A 148 4.06 -10.04 5.87
C GLY A 148 3.28 -8.82 6.35
N LEU A 149 2.90 -7.93 5.42
CA LEU A 149 2.20 -6.69 5.75
C LEU A 149 0.77 -6.96 6.24
N ALA A 150 -0.03 -7.71 5.48
CA ALA A 150 -1.39 -8.02 5.88
C ALA A 150 -1.42 -8.94 7.12
N GLY A 151 -0.49 -9.90 7.22
CA GLY A 151 -0.38 -10.81 8.34
C GLY A 151 -0.21 -10.11 9.68
N ALA A 152 0.70 -9.13 9.75
CA ALA A 152 0.90 -8.33 10.96
C ALA A 152 -0.38 -7.58 11.37
N VAL A 153 -1.12 -7.01 10.42
CA VAL A 153 -2.39 -6.33 10.68
C VAL A 153 -3.47 -7.32 11.12
N LEU A 154 -3.53 -8.49 10.47
CA LEU A 154 -4.49 -9.54 10.81
C LEU A 154 -4.24 -10.13 12.22
N GLU A 155 -3.02 -10.09 12.73
CA GLU A 155 -2.65 -10.49 14.10
C GLU A 155 -2.92 -9.40 15.15
N GLY A 156 -3.40 -8.22 14.74
CA GLY A 156 -3.86 -7.16 15.65
C GLY A 156 -2.96 -5.92 15.70
N CYS A 157 -1.98 -5.79 14.81
CA CYS A 157 -1.28 -4.50 14.65
C CYS A 157 -2.18 -3.51 13.89
N ASP A 158 -2.21 -2.25 14.30
CA ASP A 158 -2.98 -1.22 13.57
C ASP A 158 -2.35 -0.90 12.21
N PHE A 159 -1.01 -0.95 12.13
CA PHE A 159 -0.21 -0.58 10.98
C PHE A 159 1.04 -1.45 10.87
N ALA A 160 1.40 -1.82 9.64
CA ALA A 160 2.61 -2.56 9.32
C ALA A 160 3.38 -1.85 8.21
N LYS A 161 4.71 -1.90 8.29
CA LYS A 161 5.60 -1.28 7.30
C LYS A 161 6.73 -2.23 6.94
N ALA A 162 6.97 -2.41 5.65
CA ALA A 162 8.04 -3.26 5.20
C ALA A 162 9.39 -2.61 5.53
N SER A 163 10.33 -3.45 5.98
CA SER A 163 11.73 -3.08 6.12
C SER A 163 12.56 -4.03 5.28
N PHE A 164 13.36 -3.49 4.38
CA PHE A 164 14.25 -4.25 3.53
C PHE A 164 15.47 -3.41 3.17
N TRP A 165 16.51 -4.09 2.70
CA TRP A 165 17.72 -3.43 2.27
C TRP A 165 17.53 -2.80 0.88
N ARG A 166 17.94 -1.53 0.72
CA ARG A 166 18.01 -0.83 -0.57
C ARG A 166 19.41 -0.24 -0.75
N GLY A 167 20.04 -0.54 -1.88
CA GLY A 167 21.36 0.00 -2.22
C GLY A 167 21.42 1.54 -2.35
N LEU A 168 20.32 2.20 -2.73
CA LEU A 168 20.24 3.65 -3.01
C LEU A 168 19.28 4.43 -2.09
N GLY A 169 19.17 4.05 -0.81
CA GLY A 169 18.31 4.71 0.19
C GLY A 169 18.81 6.07 0.71
N ARG A 170 19.20 7.00 -0.19
CA ARG A 170 19.85 8.29 0.17
C ARG A 170 18.99 9.16 1.08
N VAL A 171 17.70 9.34 0.77
CA VAL A 171 16.79 10.17 1.58
C VAL A 171 16.59 9.59 2.98
N LYS A 172 16.45 8.26 3.09
CA LYS A 172 16.42 7.59 4.40
C LYS A 172 17.68 7.91 5.21
N LYS A 173 18.86 7.65 4.62
CA LYS A 173 20.15 7.70 5.32
C LYS A 173 20.56 9.12 5.71
N PHE A 174 20.24 10.11 4.88
CA PHE A 174 20.74 11.48 5.04
C PHE A 174 19.68 12.49 5.51
N VAL A 175 18.39 12.13 5.49
CA VAL A 175 17.31 13.04 5.91
C VAL A 175 16.45 12.41 7.00
N ALA A 176 15.71 11.34 6.70
CA ALA A 176 14.70 10.84 7.64
C ALA A 176 15.29 10.30 8.95
N GLN A 177 16.32 9.44 8.88
CA GLN A 177 16.95 8.91 10.10
C GLN A 177 17.64 10.02 10.94
N PRO A 178 18.43 10.93 10.34
CA PRO A 178 18.94 12.09 11.08
C PRO A 178 17.85 12.96 11.68
N LEU A 179 16.77 13.25 10.94
CA LEU A 179 15.67 14.10 11.40
C LEU A 179 14.91 13.47 12.57
N PHE A 180 14.53 12.19 12.48
CA PHE A 180 13.88 11.50 13.60
C PHE A 180 14.79 11.39 14.82
N SER A 181 16.11 11.27 14.62
CA SER A 181 17.08 11.30 15.71
C SER A 181 17.28 12.71 16.31
N SER A 182 16.92 13.76 15.57
CA SER A 182 17.06 15.17 15.99
C SER A 182 15.80 15.73 16.65
N ILE A 183 14.62 15.17 16.36
CA ILE A 183 13.36 15.58 16.98
C ILE A 183 13.13 14.74 18.24
N ASP A 184 13.51 15.28 19.40
CA ASP A 184 13.21 14.65 20.69
C ASP A 184 11.78 14.97 21.12
N HIS A 185 10.82 14.16 20.67
CA HIS A 185 9.44 14.23 21.10
C HIS A 185 8.92 12.84 21.51
N PRO A 186 8.38 12.65 22.73
CA PRO A 186 8.00 11.34 23.26
C PRO A 186 7.06 10.54 22.35
N ALA A 187 6.16 11.21 21.63
CA ALA A 187 5.20 10.54 20.75
C ALA A 187 5.80 9.91 19.49
N ILE A 188 7.01 10.30 19.09
CA ILE A 188 7.67 9.80 17.87
C ILE A 188 9.05 9.18 18.14
N ARG A 189 9.53 9.23 19.39
CA ARG A 189 10.85 8.73 19.78
C ARG A 189 11.08 7.29 19.33
N ASP A 190 10.07 6.43 19.48
CA ASP A 190 10.17 5.02 19.13
C ASP A 190 10.28 4.82 17.60
N LEU A 191 9.88 5.79 16.75
CA LEU A 191 10.04 5.71 15.30
C LEU A 191 11.51 5.68 14.86
N GLY A 192 12.45 6.11 15.71
CA GLY A 192 13.88 5.98 15.47
C GLY A 192 14.34 4.52 15.32
N SER A 193 13.58 3.56 15.86
CA SER A 193 13.84 2.12 15.72
C SER A 193 13.47 1.57 14.34
N LEU A 194 12.70 2.30 13.53
CA LEU A 194 12.26 1.82 12.23
C LEU A 194 13.45 1.75 11.26
N ALA A 195 13.72 0.54 10.79
CA ALA A 195 14.80 0.31 9.83
C ALA A 195 14.54 1.04 8.51
N TYR A 196 13.30 1.12 8.01
CA TYR A 196 13.00 1.82 6.75
C TYR A 196 11.69 2.64 6.83
N PRO A 197 11.71 3.84 7.46
CA PRO A 197 10.49 4.59 7.75
C PRO A 197 9.80 5.20 6.51
N LEU A 198 10.49 5.23 5.37
CA LEU A 198 9.99 5.79 4.10
C LEU A 198 9.61 4.73 3.04
N SER A 199 9.44 3.45 3.41
CA SER A 199 8.89 2.44 2.49
C SER A 199 7.52 2.84 1.96
N GLY A 200 7.28 2.63 0.67
CA GLY A 200 5.93 2.72 0.10
C GLY A 200 5.07 1.49 0.43
N GLU A 201 5.71 0.39 0.82
CA GLU A 201 5.10 -0.88 1.16
C GLU A 201 4.63 -0.86 2.62
N VAL A 202 3.33 -0.64 2.79
CA VAL A 202 2.68 -0.50 4.10
C VAL A 202 1.32 -1.18 4.10
N ALA A 203 0.84 -1.58 5.27
CA ALA A 203 -0.53 -2.01 5.45
C ALA A 203 -1.14 -1.44 6.74
N GLY A 204 -2.45 -1.40 6.77
CA GLY A 204 -3.25 -0.98 7.92
C GLY A 204 -4.71 -1.31 7.69
N THR A 205 -5.52 -1.18 8.73
CA THR A 205 -6.98 -1.29 8.57
C THR A 205 -7.51 -0.09 7.77
N PHE A 206 -8.60 -0.30 7.05
CA PHE A 206 -9.29 0.79 6.37
C PHE A 206 -9.76 1.87 7.37
N GLU A 207 -10.19 1.47 8.57
CA GLU A 207 -10.50 2.39 9.67
C GLU A 207 -9.31 3.28 10.04
N LEU A 208 -8.12 2.70 10.29
CA LEU A 208 -6.93 3.48 10.65
C LEU A 208 -6.61 4.49 9.55
N PHE A 209 -6.50 4.03 8.30
CA PHE A 209 -6.16 4.92 7.20
C PHE A 209 -7.20 6.02 7.00
N SER A 210 -8.48 5.74 7.25
CA SER A 210 -9.54 6.76 7.16
C SER A 210 -9.55 7.75 8.34
N SER A 211 -8.86 7.42 9.44
CA SER A 211 -8.79 8.25 10.66
C SER A 211 -7.59 9.20 10.70
N VAL A 212 -6.69 9.12 9.73
CA VAL A 212 -5.44 9.90 9.69
C VAL A 212 -5.39 10.84 8.49
N SER A 213 -4.64 11.93 8.63
CA SER A 213 -4.37 12.85 7.52
C SER A 213 -3.28 12.31 6.60
N PHE A 214 -3.45 12.51 5.29
CA PHE A 214 -2.44 12.20 4.28
C PHE A 214 -1.70 13.47 3.89
N TRP A 215 -0.38 13.48 4.05
CA TRP A 215 0.44 14.57 3.55
C TRP A 215 0.59 14.48 2.04
N GLN A 216 0.59 15.63 1.38
CA GLN A 216 0.70 15.70 -0.09
C GLN A 216 2.10 15.29 -0.57
N MET A 217 2.24 15.09 -1.88
CA MET A 217 3.52 14.76 -2.52
C MET A 217 4.14 13.46 -1.98
N TYR A 218 5.26 13.53 -1.28
CA TYR A 218 6.02 12.39 -0.75
C TYR A 218 6.08 12.37 0.79
N GLY A 219 5.24 13.18 1.44
CA GLY A 219 5.16 13.29 2.91
C GLY A 219 4.54 12.07 3.58
#